data_AF-A0A9N8E8S0-F1
#
_entry.id   AF-A0A9N8E8S0-F1
#
_cell.length_a   1.000
_cell.length_b   1.000
_cell.length_c   1.000
_cell.angle_alpha   90.00
_cell.angle_beta   90.00
_cell.angle_gamma   90.00
#
_symmetry.space_group_name_H-M   'P 1'
#
loop_
_entity.id
_entity.type
_entity.pdbx_description
1 polymer ?
#
loop_
_entity_poly.entity_id
_entity_poly.type
_entity_poly.pdbx_seq_one_letter_code
_entity_poly.pdbx_strand_id
1 'polypeptide(L)'
;MSPYQPTKNLFFLLLAVGVVAIRGNDGETPPAPPGPGQTEVASGPEDAGRCVFCDTAQGFDADLEFAGIDCNRWSLVAAFAPVGEQCMVLRAAAVQFCGCPTEVEETCTLCPHGTEGFNPDQSLLFLRDLTCGDIVDMPAVDGPETCTFIDQFSYMCGCPGVVPTCSLCGLDESGNQLLMERSEEVLIPGNKEEGQHDVTCSEWDKLMSLHAEPNTPETATSRSGGTTACERALEKSEERTGVQLEGLCGCPGVEPAMECSGCPDGLHLHSSKSEECARLAFLASHITNSTKCEIVQEGAMSIDCCLEEPEAKPEEIDVGPVSSTAEAPSSGATIASSLFAGFATAMAILGFVL
;
A
#
# COMPACT_ATOMS: atom_id res chain seq x y z
N MET A 1 40.14 4.00 -16.42
CA MET A 1 39.20 4.61 -17.36
C MET A 1 38.51 3.49 -18.12
N SER A 2 37.36 3.05 -17.59
CA SER A 2 36.48 2.04 -18.19
C SER A 2 35.06 2.60 -18.04
N PRO A 3 34.21 2.61 -19.08
CA PRO A 3 32.91 3.25 -19.00
C PRO A 3 31.93 2.36 -18.24
N TYR A 4 31.41 2.90 -17.14
CA TYR A 4 30.29 2.37 -16.38
C TYR A 4 29.03 2.45 -17.27
N GLN A 5 28.41 1.30 -17.54
CA GLN A 5 27.08 1.21 -18.15
C GLN A 5 26.05 1.15 -17.01
N PRO A 6 25.01 1.99 -16.98
CA PRO A 6 23.94 1.82 -16.01
C PRO A 6 23.11 0.60 -16.42
N THR A 7 23.16 -0.44 -15.60
CA THR A 7 22.21 -1.55 -15.64
C THR A 7 20.81 -0.99 -15.40
N LYS A 8 19.95 -1.21 -16.39
CA LYS A 8 18.53 -0.91 -16.36
C LYS A 8 17.91 -1.60 -15.14
N ASN A 9 17.18 -0.82 -14.33
CA ASN A 9 16.37 -1.29 -13.22
C ASN A 9 15.41 -2.41 -13.68
N LEU A 10 15.77 -3.63 -13.33
CA LEU A 10 15.04 -4.87 -13.60
C LEU A 10 14.06 -5.15 -12.44
N PHE A 11 13.19 -4.18 -12.12
CA PHE A 11 12.17 -4.31 -11.07
C PHE A 11 10.74 -4.01 -11.55
N PHE A 12 10.54 -3.99 -12.88
CA PHE A 12 9.31 -3.54 -13.53
C PHE A 12 8.21 -4.60 -13.71
N LEU A 13 8.20 -5.69 -12.94
CA LEU A 13 7.38 -6.87 -13.27
C LEU A 13 6.18 -7.16 -12.35
N LEU A 14 5.64 -6.15 -11.65
CA LEU A 14 4.42 -6.34 -10.85
C LEU A 14 3.29 -5.29 -10.99
N LEU A 15 3.43 -4.25 -11.83
CA LEU A 15 2.34 -3.28 -12.06
C LEU A 15 2.17 -2.89 -13.54
N ALA A 16 1.97 -3.88 -14.41
CA ALA A 16 1.51 -3.66 -15.78
C ALA A 16 0.02 -4.00 -15.92
N VAL A 17 -0.83 -3.22 -15.23
CA VAL A 17 -2.24 -3.04 -15.62
C VAL A 17 -2.41 -1.59 -16.05
N GLY A 18 -2.29 -1.37 -17.36
CA GLY A 18 -3.07 -0.37 -18.09
C GLY A 18 -2.75 1.12 -17.90
N VAL A 19 -1.60 1.59 -18.40
CA VAL A 19 -1.52 2.97 -18.94
C VAL A 19 -0.79 2.92 -20.28
N VAL A 20 -1.59 2.87 -21.36
CA VAL A 20 -1.10 3.09 -22.73
C VAL A 20 -0.81 4.59 -22.87
N ALA A 21 0.44 4.98 -22.77
CA ALA A 21 0.88 6.34 -23.10
C ALA A 21 0.80 6.53 -24.63
N ILE A 22 -0.23 7.23 -25.09
CA ILE A 22 -0.26 7.76 -26.47
C ILE A 22 0.57 9.04 -26.48
N ARG A 23 1.77 8.97 -27.07
CA ARG A 23 2.54 10.15 -27.46
C ARG A 23 1.81 10.86 -28.60
N GLY A 24 1.21 12.00 -28.30
CA GLY A 24 0.74 12.97 -29.30
C GLY A 24 1.94 13.62 -29.98
N ASN A 25 1.96 13.54 -31.31
CA ASN A 25 2.95 14.15 -32.18
C ASN A 25 2.51 15.60 -32.44
N ASP A 26 3.38 16.57 -32.19
CA ASP A 26 3.14 17.98 -32.49
C ASP A 26 2.92 18.17 -33.99
N GLY A 27 1.74 18.67 -34.39
CA GLY A 27 1.41 18.91 -35.79
C GLY A 27 0.12 19.70 -35.96
N GLU A 28 0.29 21.00 -36.20
CA GLU A 28 -0.60 21.95 -36.89
C GLU A 28 -2.08 22.04 -36.46
N THR A 29 -2.40 23.19 -35.85
CA THR A 29 -3.76 23.64 -35.51
C THR A 29 -4.63 23.78 -36.76
N PRO A 30 -5.73 23.01 -36.91
CA PRO A 30 -6.76 23.29 -37.90
C PRO A 30 -7.67 24.44 -37.43
N PRO A 31 -8.32 25.17 -38.35
CA PRO A 31 -9.17 26.30 -38.00
C PRO A 31 -10.40 25.87 -37.18
N ALA A 32 -10.77 26.73 -36.23
CA ALA A 32 -11.87 26.54 -35.29
C ALA A 32 -13.20 26.19 -35.99
N PRO A 33 -13.91 25.14 -35.55
CA PRO A 33 -15.28 24.90 -35.98
C PRO A 33 -16.25 25.95 -35.39
N PRO A 34 -17.35 26.26 -36.09
CA PRO A 34 -18.37 27.18 -35.60
C PRO A 34 -19.06 26.63 -34.33
N GLY A 35 -19.35 27.52 -33.38
CA GLY A 35 -20.07 27.25 -32.14
C GLY A 35 -21.52 26.75 -32.33
N PRO A 36 -22.18 26.31 -31.23
CA PRO A 36 -22.91 25.05 -31.20
C PRO A 36 -24.37 25.18 -31.67
N GLY A 37 -24.75 24.25 -32.56
CA GLY A 37 -26.14 23.81 -32.68
C GLY A 37 -26.43 22.79 -31.58
N GLN A 38 -27.42 23.11 -30.74
CA GLN A 38 -27.92 22.27 -29.65
C GLN A 38 -28.25 20.87 -30.17
N THR A 39 -27.53 19.87 -29.68
CA THR A 39 -27.98 18.48 -29.73
C THR A 39 -28.41 18.14 -28.32
N GLU A 40 -29.73 18.08 -28.07
CA GLU A 40 -30.26 17.46 -26.87
C GLU A 40 -29.73 16.03 -26.81
N VAL A 41 -28.81 15.77 -25.88
CA VAL A 41 -28.41 14.42 -25.51
C VAL A 41 -29.56 13.87 -24.68
N ALA A 42 -30.44 13.13 -25.33
CA ALA A 42 -31.46 12.36 -24.65
C ALA A 42 -30.78 11.33 -23.75
N SER A 43 -30.92 11.51 -22.43
CA SER A 43 -30.56 10.57 -21.39
C SER A 43 -31.42 9.31 -21.50
N GLY A 44 -30.99 8.38 -22.34
CA GLY A 44 -31.51 7.02 -22.42
C GLY A 44 -30.75 6.10 -21.45
N PRO A 45 -31.40 5.05 -20.89
CA PRO A 45 -30.83 4.16 -19.87
C PRO A 45 -29.79 3.15 -20.41
N GLU A 46 -29.12 3.43 -21.53
CA GLU A 46 -28.19 2.49 -22.20
C GLU A 46 -26.69 2.81 -21.99
N ASP A 47 -26.34 3.91 -21.30
CA ASP A 47 -24.96 4.23 -20.89
C ASP A 47 -24.60 3.63 -19.51
N ALA A 48 -25.04 2.39 -19.26
CA ALA A 48 -24.97 1.72 -17.95
C ALA A 48 -23.54 1.32 -17.47
N GLY A 49 -22.50 2.00 -17.94
CA GLY A 49 -21.13 1.60 -17.67
C GLY A 49 -20.08 2.71 -17.68
N ARG A 50 -20.47 3.99 -17.77
CA ARG A 50 -19.53 5.11 -17.73
C ARG A 50 -19.87 6.09 -16.62
N CYS A 51 -18.84 6.59 -15.94
CA CYS A 51 -19.02 7.63 -14.96
C CYS A 51 -19.46 8.94 -15.63
N VAL A 52 -20.61 9.48 -15.20
CA VAL A 52 -21.11 10.77 -15.66
C VAL A 52 -20.69 11.84 -14.67
N PHE A 53 -19.82 12.75 -15.10
CA PHE A 53 -19.16 13.72 -14.21
C PHE A 53 -20.08 14.85 -13.72
N CYS A 54 -20.85 15.46 -14.62
CA CYS A 54 -21.91 16.40 -14.28
C CYS A 54 -23.24 15.88 -14.86
N ASP A 55 -24.34 16.12 -14.16
CA ASP A 55 -25.69 15.75 -14.63
C ASP A 55 -26.10 16.50 -15.90
N THR A 56 -25.49 17.66 -16.14
CA THR A 56 -25.69 18.46 -17.35
C THR A 56 -24.36 18.77 -18.03
N ALA A 57 -24.33 18.66 -19.35
CA ALA A 57 -23.13 18.95 -20.15
C ALA A 57 -22.77 20.45 -20.20
N GLN A 58 -23.65 21.35 -19.73
CA GLN A 58 -23.55 22.80 -19.90
C GLN A 58 -23.29 23.56 -18.59
N GLY A 59 -22.96 22.85 -17.52
CA GLY A 59 -22.99 23.42 -16.18
C GLY A 59 -21.64 23.70 -15.52
N PHE A 60 -20.53 23.16 -16.03
CA PHE A 60 -19.24 23.31 -15.38
C PHE A 60 -18.41 24.45 -15.98
N ASP A 61 -17.53 25.02 -15.15
CA ASP A 61 -16.56 26.02 -15.59
C ASP A 61 -15.32 25.30 -16.13
N ALA A 62 -15.10 25.43 -17.45
CA ALA A 62 -14.02 24.75 -18.15
C ALA A 62 -12.62 25.34 -17.84
N ASP A 63 -12.59 26.56 -17.29
CA ASP A 63 -11.35 27.29 -16.95
C ASP A 63 -10.88 27.00 -15.53
N LEU A 64 -11.69 26.29 -14.72
CA LEU A 64 -11.26 25.78 -13.43
C LEU A 64 -10.36 24.55 -13.59
N GLU A 65 -9.56 24.30 -12.57
CA GLU A 65 -8.67 23.14 -12.49
C GLU A 65 -8.93 22.37 -11.20
N PHE A 66 -8.76 21.05 -11.28
CA PHE A 66 -8.82 20.17 -10.14
C PHE A 66 -7.67 19.17 -10.26
N ALA A 67 -6.90 18.96 -9.19
CA ALA A 67 -5.73 18.06 -9.23
C ALA A 67 -4.74 18.41 -10.38
N GLY A 68 -4.60 19.70 -10.72
CA GLY A 68 -3.76 20.16 -11.83
C GLY A 68 -4.27 19.77 -13.23
N ILE A 69 -5.53 19.36 -13.36
CA ILE A 69 -6.19 19.03 -14.62
C ILE A 69 -7.36 20.00 -14.83
N ASP A 70 -7.39 20.64 -16.00
CA ASP A 70 -8.51 21.51 -16.39
C ASP A 70 -9.83 20.72 -16.40
N CYS A 71 -10.90 21.33 -15.90
CA CYS A 71 -12.23 20.72 -15.82
C CYS A 71 -12.76 20.30 -17.21
N ASN A 72 -12.32 20.95 -18.29
CA ASN A 72 -12.63 20.51 -19.66
C ASN A 72 -12.10 19.10 -19.97
N ARG A 73 -10.90 18.80 -19.46
CA ARG A 73 -10.21 17.52 -19.69
C ARG A 73 -10.68 16.44 -18.72
N TRP A 74 -11.39 16.84 -17.66
CA TRP A 74 -11.86 15.90 -16.65
C TRP A 74 -12.91 14.92 -17.17
N SER A 75 -13.70 15.33 -18.16
CA SER A 75 -14.61 14.41 -18.88
C SER A 75 -13.89 13.18 -19.46
N LEU A 76 -12.62 13.32 -19.85
CA LEU A 76 -11.79 12.21 -20.31
C LEU A 76 -11.42 11.28 -19.16
N VAL A 77 -11.05 11.83 -18.00
CA VAL A 77 -10.71 11.06 -16.79
C VAL A 77 -11.91 10.24 -16.34
N ALA A 78 -13.09 10.86 -16.25
CA ALA A 78 -14.34 10.19 -15.88
C ALA A 78 -14.71 9.06 -16.86
N ALA A 79 -14.43 9.21 -18.16
CA ALA A 79 -14.71 8.18 -19.14
C ALA A 79 -13.91 6.88 -18.94
N PHE A 80 -12.78 6.93 -18.22
CA PHE A 80 -11.97 5.76 -17.86
C PHE A 80 -12.20 5.26 -16.43
N ALA A 81 -12.91 6.04 -15.60
CA ALA A 81 -13.24 5.62 -14.25
C ALA A 81 -14.30 4.49 -14.29
N PRO A 82 -14.10 3.39 -13.56
CA PRO A 82 -15.12 2.36 -13.42
C PRO A 82 -16.37 2.95 -12.76
N VAL A 83 -17.54 2.45 -13.16
CA VAL A 83 -18.79 2.74 -12.45
C VAL A 83 -18.70 2.21 -11.02
N GLY A 84 -19.19 2.99 -10.05
CA GLY A 84 -19.15 2.67 -8.63
C GLY A 84 -18.58 3.81 -7.80
N GLU A 85 -17.93 3.45 -6.69
CA GLU A 85 -17.45 4.38 -5.66
C GLU A 85 -16.47 5.44 -6.17
N GLN A 86 -15.54 5.05 -7.06
CA GLN A 86 -14.60 5.99 -7.69
C GLN A 86 -15.34 7.08 -8.47
N CYS A 87 -16.44 6.72 -9.14
CA CYS A 87 -17.26 7.70 -9.84
C CYS A 87 -17.93 8.68 -8.87
N MET A 88 -18.36 8.22 -7.69
CA MET A 88 -19.01 9.08 -6.70
C MET A 88 -18.07 10.19 -6.21
N VAL A 89 -16.82 9.87 -5.87
CA VAL A 89 -15.84 10.92 -5.48
C VAL A 89 -15.48 11.83 -6.64
N LEU A 90 -15.32 11.28 -7.85
CA LEU A 90 -15.07 12.12 -9.02
C LEU A 90 -16.22 13.10 -9.27
N ARG A 91 -17.48 12.68 -9.07
CA ARG A 91 -18.66 13.56 -9.17
C ARG A 91 -18.74 14.58 -8.04
N ALA A 92 -18.45 14.19 -6.80
CA ALA A 92 -18.38 15.13 -5.68
C ALA A 92 -17.32 16.22 -5.91
N ALA A 93 -16.14 15.81 -6.37
CA ALA A 93 -15.09 16.73 -6.78
C ALA A 93 -15.52 17.63 -7.96
N ALA A 94 -16.26 17.09 -8.91
CA ALA A 94 -16.82 17.84 -10.04
C ALA A 94 -17.64 19.05 -9.60
N VAL A 95 -18.54 18.81 -8.66
CA VAL A 95 -19.43 19.85 -8.13
C VAL A 95 -18.60 20.89 -7.37
N GLN A 96 -17.68 20.44 -6.52
CA GLN A 96 -16.91 21.32 -5.65
C GLN A 96 -15.87 22.16 -6.39
N PHE A 97 -15.12 21.56 -7.32
CA PHE A 97 -13.96 22.19 -7.96
C PHE A 97 -14.21 22.64 -9.39
N CYS A 98 -15.14 22.02 -10.10
CA CYS A 98 -15.49 22.37 -11.48
C CYS A 98 -16.83 23.11 -11.61
N GLY A 99 -17.56 23.30 -10.50
CA GLY A 99 -18.82 24.03 -10.49
C GLY A 99 -19.95 23.32 -11.23
N CYS A 100 -19.93 21.99 -11.36
CA CYS A 100 -21.07 21.26 -11.91
C CYS A 100 -22.34 21.61 -11.10
N PRO A 101 -23.46 21.97 -11.76
CA PRO A 101 -24.69 22.29 -11.08
C PRO A 101 -25.25 21.01 -10.46
N THR A 102 -25.56 21.08 -9.17
CA THR A 102 -26.28 20.04 -8.45
C THR A 102 -27.39 20.70 -7.64
N GLU A 103 -28.47 19.95 -7.39
CA GLU A 103 -29.55 20.38 -6.49
C GLU A 103 -29.26 19.99 -5.03
N VAL A 104 -28.13 19.36 -4.76
CA VAL A 104 -27.76 18.86 -3.43
C VAL A 104 -27.24 20.00 -2.55
N GLU A 105 -27.96 20.26 -1.45
CA GLU A 105 -27.52 21.18 -0.38
C GLU A 105 -26.79 20.44 0.76
N GLU A 106 -26.83 19.11 0.80
CA GLU A 106 -26.20 18.30 1.83
C GLU A 106 -24.69 18.16 1.58
N THR A 107 -23.90 18.34 2.64
CA THR A 107 -22.45 18.17 2.64
C THR A 107 -22.08 17.02 3.56
N CYS A 108 -21.11 16.22 3.14
CA CYS A 108 -20.58 15.12 3.90
C CYS A 108 -19.45 15.65 4.79
N THR A 109 -19.53 15.40 6.09
CA THR A 109 -18.45 15.72 7.03
C THR A 109 -17.49 14.54 7.13
N LEU A 110 -16.24 14.73 6.71
CA LEU A 110 -15.22 13.69 6.78
C LEU A 110 -14.91 13.26 8.22
N CYS A 111 -14.78 14.20 9.17
CA CYS A 111 -14.48 13.85 10.56
C CYS A 111 -15.68 14.07 11.49
N PRO A 112 -16.54 13.05 11.73
CA PRO A 112 -17.78 13.21 12.51
C PRO A 112 -17.53 13.56 13.99
N HIS A 113 -16.33 13.30 14.52
CA HIS A 113 -15.95 13.58 15.91
C HIS A 113 -15.03 14.81 16.06
N GLY A 114 -14.93 15.65 15.02
CA GLY A 114 -14.09 16.85 14.99
C GLY A 114 -12.76 16.63 14.29
N THR A 115 -11.95 17.68 14.14
CA THR A 115 -10.72 17.67 13.32
C THR A 115 -9.43 17.59 14.14
N GLU A 116 -9.51 17.19 15.42
CA GLU A 116 -8.30 17.02 16.25
C GLU A 116 -7.49 15.82 15.76
N GLY A 117 -6.28 16.06 15.25
CA GLY A 117 -5.42 15.02 14.66
C GLY A 117 -5.63 14.80 13.15
N PHE A 118 -6.64 15.46 12.57
CA PHE A 118 -6.86 15.48 11.11
C PHE A 118 -5.64 16.09 10.40
N ASN A 119 -5.14 15.40 9.38
CA ASN A 119 -4.05 15.89 8.55
C ASN A 119 -4.59 16.30 7.17
N PRO A 120 -4.83 17.61 6.92
CA PRO A 120 -5.38 18.07 5.63
C PRO A 120 -4.43 17.80 4.46
N ASP A 121 -3.11 17.78 4.68
CA ASP A 121 -2.12 17.62 3.63
C ASP A 121 -1.88 16.14 3.25
N GLN A 122 -2.54 15.21 3.96
CA GLN A 122 -2.41 13.78 3.70
C GLN A 122 -2.99 13.47 2.31
N SER A 123 -2.15 12.96 1.41
CA SER A 123 -2.58 12.56 0.07
C SER A 123 -3.42 11.27 0.12
N LEU A 124 -4.47 11.24 -0.70
CA LEU A 124 -5.29 10.06 -0.92
C LEU A 124 -4.65 9.22 -2.02
N LEU A 125 -3.99 8.12 -1.63
CA LEU A 125 -3.23 7.23 -2.52
C LEU A 125 -3.98 6.81 -3.81
N PHE A 126 -5.30 6.64 -3.73
CA PHE A 126 -6.15 6.23 -4.85
C PHE A 126 -6.52 7.35 -5.82
N LEU A 127 -6.45 8.58 -5.33
CA LEU A 127 -6.91 9.76 -6.04
C LEU A 127 -5.73 10.71 -6.07
N ARG A 128 -4.84 10.47 -7.04
CA ARG A 128 -3.62 11.26 -7.21
C ARG A 128 -3.98 12.75 -7.16
N ASP A 129 -3.17 13.50 -6.42
CA ASP A 129 -3.28 14.95 -6.23
C ASP A 129 -4.51 15.43 -5.43
N LEU A 130 -5.31 14.51 -4.86
CA LEU A 130 -6.27 14.82 -3.82
C LEU A 130 -5.66 14.64 -2.44
N THR A 131 -5.95 15.60 -1.58
CA THR A 131 -5.60 15.58 -0.17
C THR A 131 -6.85 15.41 0.68
N CYS A 132 -6.66 15.02 1.93
CA CYS A 132 -7.73 14.98 2.92
C CYS A 132 -8.42 16.33 3.11
N GLY A 133 -7.70 17.45 2.93
CA GLY A 133 -8.26 18.80 2.95
C GLY A 133 -9.23 19.07 1.81
N ASP A 134 -9.04 18.43 0.64
CA ASP A 134 -9.90 18.61 -0.52
C ASP A 134 -11.26 17.92 -0.36
N ILE A 135 -11.31 16.83 0.41
CA ILE A 135 -12.51 16.00 0.61
C ILE A 135 -13.26 16.28 1.92
N VAL A 136 -12.81 17.27 2.72
CA VAL A 136 -13.33 17.48 4.09
C VAL A 136 -14.82 17.84 4.14
N ASP A 137 -15.27 18.63 3.16
CA ASP A 137 -16.64 19.17 3.04
C ASP A 137 -17.19 18.91 1.62
N MET A 138 -17.17 17.66 1.19
CA MET A 138 -17.64 17.29 -0.15
C MET A 138 -19.18 17.28 -0.23
N PRO A 139 -19.77 17.71 -1.35
CA PRO A 139 -21.21 17.64 -1.55
C PRO A 139 -21.68 16.19 -1.69
N ALA A 140 -22.84 15.87 -1.12
CA ALA A 140 -23.44 14.55 -1.16
C ALA A 140 -24.14 14.28 -2.51
N VAL A 141 -23.40 14.31 -3.61
CA VAL A 141 -23.96 14.34 -4.99
C VAL A 141 -24.89 13.16 -5.28
N ASP A 142 -24.61 11.99 -4.71
CA ASP A 142 -25.44 10.78 -4.78
C ASP A 142 -26.18 10.48 -3.45
N GLY A 143 -26.42 11.54 -2.66
CA GLY A 143 -27.03 11.48 -1.35
C GLY A 143 -26.16 10.75 -0.32
N PRO A 144 -26.75 9.98 0.60
CA PRO A 144 -26.02 9.39 1.74
C PRO A 144 -24.97 8.35 1.33
N GLU A 145 -25.06 7.80 0.11
CA GLU A 145 -24.05 6.88 -0.42
C GLU A 145 -22.70 7.60 -0.62
N THR A 146 -22.72 8.83 -1.13
CA THR A 146 -21.50 9.66 -1.24
C THR A 146 -20.86 9.88 0.13
N CYS A 147 -21.65 10.19 1.15
CA CYS A 147 -21.12 10.41 2.50
C CYS A 147 -20.60 9.12 3.14
N THR A 148 -21.27 8.00 2.91
CA THR A 148 -20.80 6.69 3.37
C THR A 148 -19.45 6.32 2.75
N PHE A 149 -19.25 6.66 1.47
CA PHE A 149 -17.98 6.43 0.79
C PHE A 149 -16.89 7.41 1.27
N ILE A 150 -17.21 8.70 1.44
CA ILE A 150 -16.27 9.69 1.99
C ILE A 150 -15.81 9.29 3.40
N ASP A 151 -16.71 8.76 4.21
CA ASP A 151 -16.39 8.33 5.58
C ASP A 151 -15.35 7.19 5.65
N GLN A 152 -15.17 6.44 4.55
CA GLN A 152 -14.12 5.42 4.48
C GLN A 152 -12.72 6.05 4.50
N PHE A 153 -12.57 7.30 4.05
CA PHE A 153 -11.30 8.03 4.07
C PHE A 153 -11.01 8.68 5.43
N SER A 154 -11.98 8.75 6.34
CA SER A 154 -11.85 9.40 7.65
C SER A 154 -10.68 8.83 8.46
N TYR A 155 -10.50 7.51 8.44
CA TYR A 155 -9.36 6.85 9.08
C TYR A 155 -8.03 7.22 8.41
N MET A 156 -7.99 7.22 7.08
CA MET A 156 -6.78 7.58 6.32
C MET A 156 -6.30 8.99 6.64
N CYS A 157 -7.26 9.91 6.79
CA CYS A 157 -7.06 11.32 7.11
C CYS A 157 -6.79 11.61 8.59
N GLY A 158 -6.78 10.59 9.45
CA GLY A 158 -6.47 10.74 10.87
C GLY A 158 -7.60 11.37 11.68
N CYS A 159 -8.86 11.24 11.25
CA CYS A 159 -10.00 11.73 12.01
C CYS A 159 -10.06 11.04 13.40
N PRO A 160 -10.28 11.80 14.48
CA PRO A 160 -10.33 11.25 15.83
C PRO A 160 -11.54 10.32 16.01
N GLY A 161 -11.35 9.23 16.76
CA GLY A 161 -12.41 8.29 17.07
C GLY A 161 -12.86 7.38 15.93
N VAL A 162 -12.27 7.52 14.74
CA VAL A 162 -12.50 6.60 13.63
C VAL A 162 -11.56 5.40 13.74
N VAL A 163 -12.12 4.21 13.63
CA VAL A 163 -11.41 2.93 13.66
C VAL A 163 -11.50 2.33 12.27
N PRO A 164 -10.42 1.69 11.75
CA PRO A 164 -10.47 1.09 10.43
C PRO A 164 -11.48 -0.05 10.38
N THR A 165 -12.21 -0.16 9.27
CA THR A 165 -13.13 -1.28 9.01
C THR A 165 -12.38 -2.62 8.92
N CYS A 166 -11.13 -2.57 8.45
CA CYS A 166 -10.26 -3.72 8.31
C CYS A 166 -8.86 -3.32 8.73
N SER A 167 -8.27 -4.07 9.65
CA SER A 167 -6.85 -3.94 9.97
C SER A 167 -6.11 -5.19 9.52
N LEU A 168 -4.91 -4.96 9.00
CA LEU A 168 -3.98 -6.00 8.60
C LEU A 168 -3.71 -7.00 9.72
N CYS A 169 -3.51 -6.54 10.97
CA CYS A 169 -3.26 -7.44 12.09
C CYS A 169 -4.53 -7.94 12.80
N GLY A 170 -5.72 -7.58 12.32
CA GLY A 170 -6.97 -7.91 12.97
C GLY A 170 -7.15 -7.28 14.36
N LEU A 171 -7.96 -7.93 15.19
CA LEU A 171 -8.28 -7.52 16.56
C LEU A 171 -7.80 -8.57 17.56
N ASP A 172 -7.43 -8.14 18.77
CA ASP A 172 -7.12 -9.02 19.89
C ASP A 172 -8.38 -9.70 20.47
N GLU A 173 -8.21 -10.57 21.46
CA GLU A 173 -9.33 -11.25 22.14
C GLU A 173 -10.32 -10.29 22.83
N SER A 174 -9.90 -9.04 23.07
CA SER A 174 -10.70 -7.98 23.69
C SER A 174 -11.36 -7.06 22.65
N GLY A 175 -11.14 -7.29 21.36
CA GLY A 175 -11.66 -6.47 20.26
C GLY A 175 -10.85 -5.18 20.00
N ASN A 176 -9.65 -5.04 20.55
CA ASN A 176 -8.76 -3.92 20.24
C ASN A 176 -7.92 -4.24 19.01
N GLN A 177 -7.61 -3.22 18.21
CA GLN A 177 -6.74 -3.38 17.05
C GLN A 177 -5.33 -3.83 17.47
N LEU A 178 -4.83 -4.89 16.85
CA LEU A 178 -3.46 -5.33 17.04
C LEU A 178 -2.52 -4.35 16.33
N LEU A 179 -1.48 -3.90 17.03
CA LEU A 179 -0.51 -2.96 16.48
C LEU A 179 0.54 -3.71 15.65
N MET A 180 0.81 -3.19 14.45
CA MET A 180 1.94 -3.61 13.62
C MET A 180 3.25 -3.19 14.29
N GLU A 181 4.18 -4.13 14.51
CA GLU A 181 5.52 -3.79 15.01
C GLU A 181 6.33 -2.98 13.97
N ARG A 182 6.04 -3.18 12.68
CA ARG A 182 6.75 -2.57 11.55
C ARG A 182 5.84 -1.70 10.68
N SER A 183 5.11 -0.77 11.28
CA SER A 183 4.18 0.11 10.56
C SER A 183 4.83 0.93 9.42
N GLU A 184 6.11 1.29 9.57
CA GLU A 184 6.88 2.09 8.61
C GLU A 184 7.63 1.25 7.56
N GLU A 185 7.53 -0.08 7.60
CA GLU A 185 8.23 -0.93 6.63
C GLU A 185 7.66 -0.71 5.23
N VAL A 186 8.55 -0.45 4.28
CA VAL A 186 8.17 -0.18 2.89
C VAL A 186 7.85 -1.49 2.17
N LEU A 187 6.58 -1.66 1.81
CA LEU A 187 6.08 -2.80 1.03
C LEU A 187 6.32 -2.61 -0.46
N ILE A 188 6.08 -1.40 -0.97
CA ILE A 188 6.25 -1.05 -2.38
C ILE A 188 7.11 0.21 -2.46
N PRO A 189 8.37 0.12 -2.92
CA PRO A 189 9.18 1.30 -3.09
C PRO A 189 8.59 2.19 -4.20
N GLY A 190 8.46 3.47 -3.90
CA GLY A 190 8.02 4.48 -4.84
C GLY A 190 9.14 4.94 -5.76
N ASN A 191 8.81 5.30 -6.99
CA ASN A 191 9.72 6.03 -7.87
C ASN A 191 9.75 7.52 -7.50
N LYS A 192 10.74 7.92 -6.70
CA LYS A 192 10.95 9.32 -6.27
C LYS A 192 11.16 10.30 -7.44
N GLU A 193 11.73 9.84 -8.56
CA GLU A 193 11.91 10.69 -9.76
C GLU A 193 10.57 11.04 -10.41
N GLU A 194 9.57 10.18 -10.26
CA GLU A 194 8.21 10.37 -10.77
C GLU A 194 7.25 10.91 -9.68
N GLY A 195 7.78 11.30 -8.51
CA GLY A 195 6.98 11.75 -7.37
C GLY A 195 6.14 10.66 -6.71
N GLN A 196 6.41 9.38 -7.00
CA GLN A 196 5.75 8.27 -6.32
C GLN A 196 6.41 8.06 -4.95
N HIS A 197 5.60 8.03 -3.90
CA HIS A 197 6.06 7.74 -2.55
C HIS A 197 6.11 6.24 -2.28
N ASP A 198 6.92 5.86 -1.30
CA ASP A 198 7.00 4.50 -0.78
C ASP A 198 5.65 4.13 -0.12
N VAL A 199 5.12 2.93 -0.37
CA VAL A 199 3.93 2.41 0.31
C VAL A 199 4.38 1.58 1.49
N THR A 200 4.07 2.04 2.69
CA THR A 200 4.40 1.39 3.97
C THR A 200 3.32 0.40 4.41
N CYS A 201 3.62 -0.42 5.42
CA CYS A 201 2.64 -1.28 6.10
C CYS A 201 1.44 -0.50 6.64
N SER A 202 1.67 0.67 7.25
CA SER A 202 0.60 1.53 7.78
C SER A 202 -0.29 2.10 6.67
N GLU A 203 0.30 2.47 5.55
CA GLU A 203 -0.45 2.94 4.38
C GLU A 203 -1.23 1.79 3.78
N TRP A 204 -0.64 0.60 3.66
CA TRP A 204 -1.34 -0.58 3.17
C TRP A 204 -2.51 -0.98 4.07
N ASP A 205 -2.36 -0.95 5.39
CA ASP A 205 -3.47 -1.15 6.36
C ASP A 205 -4.63 -0.18 6.10
N LYS A 206 -4.32 1.10 5.81
CA LYS A 206 -5.32 2.09 5.39
C LYS A 206 -5.95 1.74 4.03
N LEU A 207 -5.17 1.26 3.05
CA LEU A 207 -5.72 0.82 1.75
C LEU A 207 -6.66 -0.38 1.90
N MET A 208 -6.32 -1.32 2.79
CA MET A 208 -7.15 -2.49 3.08
C MET A 208 -8.50 -2.09 3.70
N SER A 209 -8.51 -1.04 4.54
CA SER A 209 -9.74 -0.48 5.11
C SER A 209 -10.73 0.01 4.06
N LEU A 210 -10.24 0.53 2.92
CA LEU A 210 -11.08 1.02 1.82
C LEU A 210 -11.67 -0.10 0.95
N HIS A 211 -11.04 -1.27 0.94
CA HIS A 211 -11.49 -2.39 0.10
C HIS A 211 -12.33 -3.42 0.83
N ALA A 212 -12.58 -3.21 2.13
CA ALA A 212 -13.51 -4.04 2.88
C ALA A 212 -14.93 -3.76 2.37
N GLU A 213 -15.41 -4.58 1.44
CA GLU A 213 -16.80 -4.51 0.96
C GLU A 213 -17.72 -4.46 2.19
N PRO A 214 -18.63 -3.46 2.28
CA PRO A 214 -19.56 -3.39 3.39
C PRO A 214 -20.33 -4.70 3.44
N ASN A 215 -20.27 -5.38 4.59
CA ASN A 215 -20.89 -6.69 4.76
C ASN A 215 -22.34 -6.61 4.28
N THR A 216 -22.64 -7.22 3.13
CA THR A 216 -24.01 -7.29 2.66
C THR A 216 -24.80 -8.06 3.73
N PRO A 217 -25.93 -7.50 4.23
CA PRO A 217 -26.68 -8.07 5.34
C PRO A 217 -27.11 -9.53 5.12
N GLU A 218 -27.11 -10.00 3.87
CA GLU A 218 -27.55 -11.35 3.50
C GLU A 218 -26.58 -12.47 3.93
N THR A 219 -25.35 -12.17 4.32
CA THR A 219 -24.36 -13.20 4.73
C THR A 219 -24.13 -13.32 6.24
N ALA A 220 -24.74 -12.45 7.06
CA ALA A 220 -24.48 -12.37 8.50
C ALA A 220 -25.06 -13.53 9.34
N THR A 221 -25.80 -14.47 8.75
CA THR A 221 -26.56 -15.49 9.50
C THR A 221 -25.89 -16.87 9.67
N SER A 222 -24.66 -17.10 9.21
CA SER A 222 -24.08 -18.46 9.27
C SER A 222 -22.74 -18.54 9.99
N ARG A 223 -22.81 -19.07 11.22
CA ARG A 223 -21.82 -19.92 11.91
C ARG A 223 -20.38 -19.40 12.05
N SER A 224 -19.98 -19.27 13.32
CA SER A 224 -18.62 -19.41 13.86
C SER A 224 -17.62 -20.05 12.87
N GLY A 225 -16.80 -19.23 12.22
CA GLY A 225 -15.77 -19.68 11.27
C GLY A 225 -15.88 -19.13 9.85
N GLY A 226 -16.79 -18.20 9.57
CA GLY A 226 -16.80 -17.47 8.30
C GLY A 226 -15.72 -16.38 8.29
N THR A 227 -14.88 -16.39 7.26
CA THR A 227 -13.84 -15.37 7.08
C THR A 227 -14.46 -14.00 6.90
N THR A 228 -13.96 -13.02 7.66
CA THR A 228 -14.45 -11.63 7.55
C THR A 228 -14.19 -11.06 6.15
N ALA A 229 -14.89 -9.98 5.75
CA ALA A 229 -14.56 -9.27 4.51
C ALA A 229 -13.08 -8.83 4.48
N CYS A 230 -12.53 -8.51 5.64
CA CYS A 230 -11.12 -8.18 5.85
C CYS A 230 -10.20 -9.37 5.54
N GLU A 231 -10.48 -10.55 6.11
CA GLU A 231 -9.72 -11.77 5.81
C GLU A 231 -9.76 -12.13 4.32
N ARG A 232 -10.92 -11.99 3.65
CA ARG A 232 -11.02 -12.23 2.20
C ARG A 232 -10.21 -11.23 1.38
N ALA A 233 -10.21 -9.95 1.77
CA ALA A 233 -9.41 -8.93 1.11
C ALA A 233 -7.91 -9.23 1.29
N LEU A 234 -7.51 -9.65 2.49
CA LEU A 234 -6.13 -10.03 2.80
C LEU A 234 -5.71 -11.25 1.98
N GLU A 235 -6.49 -12.34 2.00
CA GLU A 235 -6.23 -13.55 1.22
C GLU A 235 -6.05 -13.22 -0.28
N LYS A 236 -6.91 -12.36 -0.83
CA LYS A 236 -6.81 -11.90 -2.22
C LYS A 236 -5.55 -11.05 -2.48
N SER A 237 -5.11 -10.27 -1.50
CA SER A 237 -3.88 -9.52 -1.56
C SER A 237 -2.66 -10.44 -1.55
N GLU A 238 -2.65 -11.43 -0.65
CA GLU A 238 -1.60 -12.45 -0.55
C GLU A 238 -1.56 -13.34 -1.80
N GLU A 239 -2.71 -13.68 -2.39
CA GLU A 239 -2.76 -14.42 -3.66
C GLU A 239 -2.11 -13.63 -4.81
N ARG A 240 -2.36 -12.32 -4.86
CA ARG A 240 -1.81 -11.43 -5.90
C ARG A 240 -0.32 -11.17 -5.73
N THR A 241 0.10 -10.91 -4.51
CA THR A 241 1.49 -10.56 -4.18
C THR A 241 2.37 -11.80 -4.02
N GLY A 242 1.78 -12.89 -3.53
CA GLY A 242 2.45 -14.12 -3.09
C GLY A 242 3.27 -13.93 -1.81
N VAL A 243 2.90 -12.95 -0.98
CA VAL A 243 3.60 -12.57 0.26
C VAL A 243 2.58 -12.52 1.39
N GLN A 244 2.95 -13.06 2.56
CA GLN A 244 2.18 -12.96 3.80
C GLN A 244 2.38 -11.58 4.40
N LEU A 245 1.43 -10.68 4.16
CA LEU A 245 1.57 -9.26 4.51
C LEU A 245 1.53 -9.05 6.02
N GLU A 246 0.74 -9.84 6.75
CA GLU A 246 0.65 -9.74 8.21
C GLU A 246 2.01 -10.02 8.87
N GLY A 247 2.68 -11.10 8.45
CA GLY A 247 4.01 -11.44 8.93
C GLY A 247 5.01 -10.34 8.55
N LEU A 248 4.97 -9.87 7.29
CA LEU A 248 5.88 -8.84 6.80
C LEU A 248 5.75 -7.54 7.61
N CYS A 249 4.53 -7.16 7.97
CA CYS A 249 4.24 -5.97 8.78
C CYS A 249 4.38 -6.18 10.30
N GLY A 250 4.73 -7.40 10.73
CA GLY A 250 5.01 -7.71 12.13
C GLY A 250 3.74 -7.82 12.97
N CYS A 251 2.69 -8.41 12.43
CA CYS A 251 1.48 -8.74 13.19
C CYS A 251 1.78 -9.88 14.19
N PRO A 252 1.33 -9.75 15.45
CA PRO A 252 1.65 -10.73 16.48
C PRO A 252 0.96 -12.07 16.22
N GLY A 253 1.70 -13.16 16.42
CA GLY A 253 1.17 -14.52 16.29
C GLY A 253 1.09 -15.04 14.85
N VAL A 254 1.57 -14.29 13.87
CA VAL A 254 1.66 -14.74 12.48
C VAL A 254 2.99 -15.42 12.24
N GLU A 255 2.94 -16.72 11.99
CA GLU A 255 4.08 -17.51 11.55
C GLU A 255 4.11 -17.61 10.01
N PRO A 256 5.30 -17.59 9.40
CA PRO A 256 5.44 -17.72 7.95
C PRO A 256 4.92 -19.07 7.47
N ALA A 257 4.00 -19.04 6.50
CA ALA A 257 3.36 -20.26 5.99
C ALA A 257 4.32 -21.18 5.22
N MET A 258 5.43 -20.65 4.69
CA MET A 258 6.53 -21.43 4.12
C MET A 258 7.87 -20.73 4.34
N GLU A 259 8.94 -21.51 4.49
CA GLU A 259 10.31 -20.99 4.48
C GLU A 259 10.83 -20.98 3.04
N CYS A 260 10.70 -19.85 2.34
CA CYS A 260 11.52 -19.64 1.14
C CYS A 260 12.96 -19.34 1.59
N SER A 261 13.92 -20.18 1.18
CA SER A 261 15.34 -20.07 1.53
C SER A 261 16.03 -18.80 0.99
N GLY A 262 15.38 -18.08 0.07
CA GLY A 262 15.93 -16.88 -0.59
C GLY A 262 17.06 -17.16 -1.59
N CYS A 263 17.66 -18.35 -1.56
CA CYS A 263 18.62 -18.85 -2.54
C CYS A 263 18.26 -20.26 -3.02
N PRO A 264 18.67 -20.67 -4.25
CA PRO A 264 18.51 -22.04 -4.71
C PRO A 264 19.23 -23.06 -3.83
N ASP A 265 18.90 -24.34 -4.00
CA ASP A 265 19.49 -25.44 -3.23
C ASP A 265 21.03 -25.42 -3.25
N GLY A 266 21.63 -25.56 -2.07
CA GLY A 266 23.09 -25.56 -1.88
C GLY A 266 23.73 -24.18 -1.70
N LEU A 267 22.94 -23.10 -1.79
CA LEU A 267 23.40 -21.74 -1.55
C LEU A 267 22.67 -21.12 -0.36
N HIS A 268 23.35 -20.24 0.37
CA HIS A 268 22.79 -19.50 1.49
C HIS A 268 22.77 -18.01 1.20
N LEU A 269 21.68 -17.37 1.62
CA LEU A 269 21.51 -15.95 1.46
C LEU A 269 22.33 -15.19 2.51
N HIS A 270 23.31 -14.42 2.06
CA HIS A 270 24.23 -13.72 2.95
C HIS A 270 23.76 -12.29 3.22
N SER A 271 22.83 -12.14 4.17
CA SER A 271 22.18 -10.86 4.52
C SER A 271 23.15 -9.74 4.90
N SER A 272 24.34 -10.05 5.38
CA SER A 272 25.36 -9.05 5.77
C SER A 272 26.16 -8.47 4.60
N LYS A 273 25.98 -8.97 3.38
CA LYS A 273 26.74 -8.52 2.21
C LYS A 273 26.33 -7.12 1.75
N SER A 274 25.03 -6.84 1.74
CA SER A 274 24.48 -5.52 1.40
C SER A 274 23.10 -5.33 2.04
N GLU A 275 22.61 -4.09 2.05
CA GLU A 275 21.26 -3.78 2.53
C GLU A 275 20.19 -4.49 1.67
N GLU A 276 20.41 -4.57 0.35
CA GLU A 276 19.53 -5.29 -0.56
C GLU A 276 19.48 -6.79 -0.25
N CYS A 277 20.61 -7.41 0.08
CA CYS A 277 20.64 -8.81 0.52
C CYS A 277 19.87 -9.02 1.83
N ALA A 278 20.00 -8.08 2.78
CA ALA A 278 19.22 -8.12 4.02
C ALA A 278 17.71 -8.01 3.75
N ARG A 279 17.30 -7.12 2.84
CA ARG A 279 15.90 -6.96 2.42
C ARG A 279 15.36 -8.20 1.72
N LEU A 280 16.12 -8.80 0.80
CA LEU A 280 15.70 -10.05 0.17
C LEU A 280 15.59 -11.20 1.17
N ALA A 281 16.47 -11.26 2.17
CA ALA A 281 16.41 -12.30 3.21
C ALA A 281 15.17 -12.15 4.07
N PHE A 282 14.87 -10.91 4.44
CA PHE A 282 13.66 -10.58 5.16
C PHE A 282 12.40 -10.91 4.35
N LEU A 283 12.34 -10.49 3.08
CA LEU A 283 11.21 -10.77 2.19
C LEU A 283 11.01 -12.27 1.96
N ALA A 284 12.09 -13.02 1.73
CA ALA A 284 12.03 -14.46 1.48
C ALA A 284 11.28 -15.20 2.60
N SER A 285 11.51 -14.84 3.86
CA SER A 285 10.81 -15.47 4.98
C SER A 285 9.28 -15.27 4.99
N HIS A 286 8.75 -14.36 4.17
CA HIS A 286 7.31 -14.04 4.10
C HIS A 286 6.66 -14.44 2.76
N ILE A 287 7.41 -15.02 1.83
CA ILE A 287 6.84 -15.46 0.55
C ILE A 287 6.00 -16.70 0.77
N THR A 288 4.75 -16.71 0.30
CA THR A 288 3.81 -17.85 0.44
C THR A 288 3.63 -18.63 -0.86
N ASN A 289 4.23 -18.15 -1.95
CA ASN A 289 4.07 -18.71 -3.29
C ASN A 289 5.42 -19.19 -3.86
N SER A 290 5.49 -20.45 -4.28
CA SER A 290 6.72 -21.03 -4.83
C SER A 290 7.25 -20.31 -6.07
N THR A 291 6.38 -19.87 -6.97
CA THR A 291 6.77 -19.09 -8.16
C THR A 291 7.34 -17.74 -7.78
N LYS A 292 6.84 -17.10 -6.72
CA LYS A 292 7.43 -15.85 -6.21
C LYS A 292 8.76 -16.11 -5.51
N CYS A 293 8.92 -17.25 -4.84
CA CYS A 293 10.19 -17.65 -4.24
C CYS A 293 11.27 -17.83 -5.31
N GLU A 294 10.97 -18.46 -6.45
CA GLU A 294 11.88 -18.57 -7.59
C GLU A 294 12.35 -17.19 -8.10
N ILE A 295 11.44 -16.22 -8.19
CA ILE A 295 11.77 -14.84 -8.60
C ILE A 295 12.71 -14.18 -7.58
N VAL A 296 12.48 -14.37 -6.28
CA VAL A 296 13.36 -13.82 -5.24
C VAL A 296 14.72 -14.51 -5.24
N GLN A 297 14.78 -15.82 -5.49
CA GLN A 297 16.04 -16.56 -5.67
C GLN A 297 16.83 -16.05 -6.89
N GLU A 298 16.17 -15.84 -8.03
CA GLU A 298 16.81 -15.26 -9.23
C GLU A 298 17.33 -13.84 -8.95
N GLY A 299 16.53 -13.02 -8.26
CA GLY A 299 16.92 -11.69 -7.81
C GLY A 299 18.16 -11.74 -6.93
N ALA A 300 18.15 -12.57 -5.88
CA ALA A 300 19.27 -12.74 -4.96
C ALA A 300 20.55 -13.21 -5.66
N MET A 301 20.44 -14.12 -6.63
CA MET A 301 21.59 -14.53 -7.45
C MET A 301 22.12 -13.38 -8.33
N SER A 302 21.22 -12.59 -8.94
CA SER A 302 21.61 -11.52 -9.86
C SER A 302 22.42 -10.40 -9.19
N ILE A 303 22.19 -10.17 -7.90
CA ILE A 303 22.95 -9.21 -7.08
C ILE A 303 23.98 -9.88 -6.16
N ASP A 304 24.32 -11.15 -6.43
CA ASP A 304 25.40 -11.88 -5.76
C ASP A 304 25.17 -12.04 -4.23
N CYS A 305 23.93 -12.15 -3.77
CA CYS A 305 23.61 -12.39 -2.35
C CYS A 305 23.74 -13.85 -1.93
N CYS A 306 23.76 -14.78 -2.89
CA CYS A 306 23.82 -16.22 -2.63
C CYS A 306 25.26 -16.72 -2.67
N LEU A 307 25.74 -17.27 -1.55
CA LEU A 307 27.08 -17.84 -1.44
C LEU A 307 26.97 -19.33 -1.11
N GLU A 308 27.90 -20.12 -1.63
CA GLU A 308 28.09 -21.50 -1.18
C GLU A 308 28.42 -21.48 0.31
N GLU A 309 27.80 -22.38 1.08
CA GLU A 309 28.21 -22.57 2.47
C GLU A 309 29.71 -22.91 2.44
N PRO A 310 30.57 -22.20 3.20
CA PRO A 310 31.97 -22.56 3.23
C PRO A 310 32.04 -24.01 3.69
N GLU A 311 32.41 -24.92 2.79
CA GLU A 311 32.51 -26.35 3.09
C GLU A 311 33.20 -26.46 4.44
N ALA A 312 32.44 -26.86 5.46
CA ALA A 312 32.92 -26.85 6.83
C ALA A 312 34.17 -27.70 6.81
N LYS A 313 35.34 -27.03 6.84
CA LYS A 313 36.63 -27.69 6.76
C LYS A 313 36.58 -28.66 7.92
N PRO A 314 36.56 -29.99 7.68
CA PRO A 314 36.21 -30.96 8.70
C PRO A 314 37.07 -30.59 9.89
N GLU A 315 36.40 -30.10 10.95
CA GLU A 315 37.09 -29.60 12.12
C GLU A 315 37.94 -30.79 12.53
N GLU A 316 39.26 -30.66 12.34
CA GLU A 316 40.18 -31.71 12.70
C GLU A 316 40.00 -31.76 14.20
N ILE A 317 39.19 -32.73 14.65
CA ILE A 317 38.92 -32.97 16.06
C ILE A 317 40.29 -33.32 16.59
N ASP A 318 41.01 -32.29 17.05
CA ASP A 318 42.19 -32.46 17.85
C ASP A 318 41.67 -33.12 19.10
N VAL A 319 41.77 -34.45 19.11
CA VAL A 319 41.53 -35.28 20.28
C VAL A 319 42.64 -34.89 21.25
N GLY A 320 42.47 -33.74 21.89
CA GLY A 320 43.33 -33.26 22.93
C GLY A 320 43.48 -34.39 23.96
N PRO A 321 44.68 -34.57 24.53
CA PRO A 321 44.95 -35.67 25.43
C PRO A 321 43.92 -35.66 26.56
N VAL A 322 43.22 -36.79 26.69
CA VAL A 322 42.26 -37.08 27.75
C VAL A 322 42.97 -36.94 29.10
N SER A 323 42.92 -35.75 29.70
CA SER A 323 43.38 -35.51 31.05
C SER A 323 42.25 -35.90 31.99
N SER A 324 42.25 -37.16 32.41
CA SER A 324 41.38 -37.68 33.46
C SER A 324 41.73 -37.01 34.79
N THR A 325 41.00 -35.96 35.15
CA THR A 325 40.92 -35.50 36.54
C THR A 325 39.49 -35.64 37.00
N ALA A 326 39.26 -36.67 37.81
CA ALA A 326 38.03 -36.86 38.56
C ALA A 326 37.99 -35.82 39.68
N GLU A 327 37.14 -34.81 39.54
CA GLU A 327 36.76 -33.94 40.66
C GLU A 327 35.33 -34.28 41.12
N ALA A 328 35.23 -34.43 42.45
CA ALA A 328 34.04 -34.81 43.19
C ALA A 328 33.02 -33.65 43.27
N PRO A 329 31.73 -33.94 43.50
CA PRO A 329 30.71 -32.90 43.59
C PRO A 329 30.75 -32.21 44.96
N SER A 330 31.06 -30.91 44.99
CA SER A 330 30.76 -30.05 46.15
C SER A 330 29.55 -29.17 45.85
N SER A 331 28.47 -29.47 46.55
CA SER A 331 27.30 -28.63 46.76
C SER A 331 27.67 -27.21 47.21
N GLY A 332 27.06 -26.19 46.61
CA GLY A 332 27.14 -24.81 47.10
C GLY A 332 26.32 -23.85 46.25
N ALA A 333 25.12 -23.51 46.72
CA ALA A 333 24.33 -22.40 46.23
C ALA A 333 25.09 -21.06 46.35
N THR A 334 24.78 -20.07 45.50
CA THR A 334 24.25 -18.74 45.89
C THR A 334 24.11 -17.80 44.67
N ILE A 335 22.91 -17.24 44.60
CA ILE A 335 22.38 -16.03 43.94
C ILE A 335 23.43 -14.92 43.67
N ALA A 336 23.41 -14.32 42.47
CA ALA A 336 23.78 -12.91 42.29
C ALA A 336 23.10 -12.30 41.04
N SER A 337 22.19 -11.37 41.28
CA SER A 337 21.64 -10.41 40.33
C SER A 337 22.63 -9.26 40.12
N SER A 338 22.81 -8.82 38.88
CA SER A 338 23.28 -7.47 38.50
C SER A 338 23.13 -7.32 36.98
N LEU A 339 22.24 -6.50 36.41
CA LEU A 339 22.23 -5.03 36.36
C LEU A 339 23.56 -4.41 35.94
N PHE A 340 23.71 -4.17 34.63
CA PHE A 340 24.47 -3.07 34.01
C PHE A 340 23.76 -2.79 32.66
N ALA A 341 22.97 -1.73 32.51
CA ALA A 341 23.34 -0.31 32.42
C ALA A 341 24.21 0.00 31.18
N GLY A 342 23.52 0.48 30.14
CA GLY A 342 23.89 1.69 29.40
C GLY A 342 25.01 1.59 28.39
N PHE A 343 24.65 1.63 27.10
CA PHE A 343 25.38 2.43 26.12
C PHE A 343 24.37 3.15 25.21
N ALA A 344 24.17 4.44 25.51
CA ALA A 344 23.60 5.42 24.62
C ALA A 344 24.76 6.22 24.00
N THR A 345 25.01 6.04 22.71
CA THR A 345 25.76 6.93 21.78
C THR A 345 25.77 6.20 20.43
N ALA A 346 25.53 6.79 19.25
CA ALA A 346 25.59 8.17 18.84
C ALA A 346 24.73 8.41 17.59
N MET A 347 24.15 9.61 17.50
CA MET A 347 23.82 10.27 16.23
C MET A 347 25.11 10.53 15.43
N ALA A 348 25.10 10.23 14.13
CA ALA A 348 25.84 10.93 13.08
C ALA A 348 25.20 10.53 11.74
N ILE A 349 24.38 11.38 11.13
CA ILE A 349 24.78 12.29 10.05
C ILE A 349 25.62 11.59 8.99
N LEU A 350 24.99 11.28 7.85
CA LEU A 350 25.57 11.41 6.52
C LEU A 350 24.42 11.47 5.51
N GLY A 351 24.10 12.69 5.10
CA GLY A 351 23.62 12.90 3.75
C GLY A 351 24.81 12.86 2.80
N PHE A 352 24.60 12.33 1.59
CA PHE A 352 24.89 12.98 0.31
C PHE A 352 24.78 11.94 -0.81
N VAL A 353 23.91 12.25 -1.77
CA VAL A 353 24.10 12.07 -3.22
C VAL A 353 24.16 10.63 -3.74
N LEU A 354 23.03 10.17 -4.28
CA LEU A 354 22.76 10.21 -5.72
C LEU A 354 21.25 10.17 -5.98
#